data_AF-A0AAJ1U9U3-F1
#
_entry.id   AF-A0AAJ1U9U3-F1
#
_cell.length_a   1.000
_cell.length_b   1.000
_cell.length_c   1.000
_cell.angle_alpha   90.00
_cell.angle_beta   90.00
_cell.angle_gamma   90.00
#
_symmetry.space_group_name_H-M   'P 1'
#
loop_
_entity.id
_entity.type
_entity.pdbx_description
1 polymer ?
#
loop_
_entity_poly.entity_id
_entity_poly.type
_entity_poly.pdbx_seq_one_letter_code
_entity_poly.pdbx_strand_id
1 'polypeptide(L)'
;LAKLAGGVAVIKVGAATEVEMKEKKARVEDALHATRAAVEEGVVAGGGVALLRAKQAITDLKGDTPDQNAGIKLILRAVEEPLRTIVTNAGEEASVVVNTVLQGKGNYGYNAA
;
A
#
# COMPACT_ATOMS: atom_id res chain seq x y z
N LEU A 1 -15.55 13.11 29.15
CA LEU A 1 -16.41 11.92 29.34
C LEU A 1 -15.87 10.65 28.66
N ALA A 2 -15.45 10.69 27.40
CA ALA A 2 -15.03 9.47 26.66
C ALA A 2 -13.91 8.63 27.32
N LYS A 3 -12.87 9.25 27.89
CA LYS A 3 -11.76 8.51 28.55
C LYS A 3 -12.11 7.85 29.89
N LEU A 4 -13.20 8.27 30.54
CA LEU A 4 -13.66 7.72 31.83
C LEU A 4 -14.71 6.60 31.64
N ALA A 5 -15.48 6.66 30.54
CA ALA A 5 -16.46 5.63 30.18
C ALA A 5 -15.89 4.54 29.25
N GLY A 6 -14.87 4.87 28.44
CA GLY A 6 -14.18 3.93 27.57
C GLY A 6 -13.11 3.15 28.33
N GLY A 7 -13.37 1.87 28.60
CA GLY A 7 -12.36 0.97 29.14
C GLY A 7 -11.18 0.76 28.18
N VAL A 8 -10.11 0.12 28.67
CA VAL A 8 -8.94 -0.24 27.87
C VAL A 8 -8.99 -1.72 27.53
N ALA A 9 -9.09 -2.05 26.24
CA ALA A 9 -8.95 -3.42 25.75
C ALA A 9 -7.46 -3.80 25.70
N VAL A 10 -7.09 -4.94 26.28
CA VAL A 10 -5.72 -5.45 26.28
C VAL A 10 -5.67 -6.77 25.50
N ILE A 11 -4.90 -6.80 24.41
CA ILE A 11 -4.68 -8.01 23.60
C ILE A 11 -3.43 -8.72 24.11
N LYS A 12 -3.60 -9.95 24.60
CA LYS A 12 -2.48 -10.81 25.04
C LYS A 12 -2.14 -11.79 23.92
N VAL A 13 -0.97 -11.62 23.31
CA VAL A 13 -0.50 -12.46 22.20
C VAL A 13 0.28 -13.66 22.74
N GLY A 14 -0.21 -14.87 22.48
CA GLY A 14 0.46 -16.13 22.80
C GLY A 14 1.17 -16.75 21.58
N ALA A 15 2.30 -17.40 21.83
CA ALA A 15 3.06 -18.22 20.88
C ALA A 15 3.86 -19.33 21.60
N ALA A 16 4.41 -20.29 20.83
CA ALA A 16 5.13 -21.43 21.39
C ALA A 16 6.56 -21.07 21.85
N THR A 17 7.20 -20.10 21.19
CA THR A 17 8.53 -19.59 21.56
C THR A 17 8.51 -18.08 21.79
N GLU A 18 9.51 -17.56 22.50
CA GLU A 18 9.64 -16.11 22.74
C GLU A 18 9.82 -15.32 21.43
N VAL A 19 10.58 -15.89 20.48
CA VAL A 19 10.84 -15.26 19.17
C VAL A 19 9.54 -15.13 18.37
N GLU A 20 8.74 -16.18 18.29
CA GLU A 20 7.43 -16.15 17.63
C GLU A 20 6.46 -15.22 18.34
N MET A 21 6.51 -15.15 19.68
CA MET A 21 5.66 -14.25 20.45
C MET A 21 5.96 -12.79 20.10
N LYS A 22 7.24 -12.43 19.99
CA LYS A 22 7.68 -11.08 19.58
C LYS A 22 7.24 -10.76 18.15
N GLU A 23 7.44 -11.67 17.21
CA GLU A 23 7.05 -11.49 15.80
C GLU A 23 5.53 -11.33 15.65
N LYS A 24 4.75 -12.21 16.29
CA LYS A 24 3.29 -12.17 16.24
C LYS A 24 2.74 -10.94 16.95
N LYS A 25 3.37 -10.51 18.04
CA LYS A 25 3.01 -9.27 18.74
C LYS A 25 3.24 -8.05 17.83
N ALA A 26 4.39 -7.96 17.17
CA ALA A 26 4.68 -6.88 16.22
C ALA A 26 3.64 -6.84 15.09
N ARG A 27 3.31 -7.99 14.49
CA ARG A 27 2.25 -8.07 13.46
C ARG A 27 0.88 -7.61 13.96
N VAL A 28 0.51 -7.96 15.19
CA VAL A 28 -0.76 -7.53 15.79
C VAL A 28 -0.77 -6.02 16.05
N GLU A 29 0.36 -5.46 16.49
CA GLU A 29 0.51 -4.02 16.68
C GLU A 29 0.40 -3.28 15.33
N ASP A 30 1.08 -3.75 14.28
CA ASP A 30 0.99 -3.18 12.94
C ASP A 30 -0.45 -3.23 12.40
N ALA A 31 -1.12 -4.37 12.54
CA ALA A 31 -2.52 -4.53 12.14
C ALA A 31 -3.46 -3.59 12.92
N LEU A 32 -3.22 -3.36 14.22
CA LEU A 32 -4.00 -2.43 15.01
C LEU A 32 -3.85 -1.00 14.51
N HIS A 33 -2.64 -0.57 14.15
CA HIS A 33 -2.42 0.77 13.61
C HIS A 33 -3.04 0.92 12.21
N ALA A 34 -2.86 -0.08 11.34
CA ALA A 34 -3.42 -0.08 9.99
C ALA A 34 -4.97 -0.06 10.00
N THR A 35 -5.60 -0.83 10.89
CA THR A 35 -7.07 -0.85 11.02
C THR A 35 -7.63 0.45 11.56
N ARG A 36 -6.92 1.12 12.48
CA ARG A 36 -7.31 2.46 12.94
C ARG A 36 -7.25 3.47 11.81
N ALA A 37 -6.16 3.51 11.04
CA ALA A 37 -6.05 4.39 9.89
C ALA A 37 -7.16 4.12 8.84
N ALA A 38 -7.47 2.85 8.60
CA ALA A 38 -8.54 2.45 7.68
C ALA A 38 -9.94 2.92 8.14
N VAL A 39 -10.18 3.01 9.45
CA VAL A 39 -11.45 3.55 10.00
C VAL A 39 -11.53 5.06 9.83
N GLU A 40 -10.40 5.76 9.90
CA GLU A 40 -10.34 7.23 9.80
C GLU A 40 -10.42 7.74 8.36
N GLU A 41 -9.66 7.13 7.44
CA GLU A 41 -9.49 7.63 6.06
C GLU A 41 -10.06 6.69 4.99
N GLY A 42 -10.53 5.51 5.37
CA GLY A 42 -11.04 4.49 4.46
C GLY A 42 -9.95 3.60 3.85
N VAL A 43 -10.30 2.86 2.80
CA VAL A 43 -9.41 1.89 2.15
C VAL A 43 -9.44 2.04 0.63
N VAL A 44 -8.32 1.71 0.00
CA VAL A 44 -8.16 1.70 -1.47
C VAL A 44 -7.58 0.36 -1.93
N ALA A 45 -7.57 0.13 -3.25
CA ALA A 45 -6.98 -1.07 -3.82
C ALA A 45 -5.49 -1.21 -3.46
N GLY A 46 -5.13 -2.35 -2.86
CA GLY A 46 -3.77 -2.68 -2.45
C GLY A 46 -2.84 -3.05 -3.61
N GLY A 47 -1.70 -3.66 -3.29
CA GLY A 47 -0.76 -4.17 -4.30
C GLY A 47 -0.13 -3.11 -5.21
N GLY A 48 -0.15 -1.82 -4.81
CA GLY A 48 0.31 -0.71 -5.66
C GLY A 48 -0.69 -0.28 -6.75
N VAL A 49 -1.88 -0.90 -6.83
CA VAL A 49 -2.90 -0.57 -7.84
C VAL A 49 -3.42 0.86 -7.65
N ALA A 50 -3.72 1.28 -6.42
CA ALA A 50 -4.20 2.64 -6.15
C ALA A 50 -3.24 3.73 -6.68
N LEU A 51 -1.93 3.52 -6.52
CA LEU A 51 -0.90 4.44 -7.02
C LEU A 51 -0.85 4.48 -8.55
N LEU A 52 -0.99 3.32 -9.21
CA LEU A 52 -1.08 3.25 -10.68
C LEU A 52 -2.34 3.95 -11.21
N ARG A 53 -3.47 3.83 -10.51
CA ARG A 53 -4.70 4.55 -10.89
C ARG A 53 -4.55 6.05 -10.71
N ALA A 54 -3.93 6.48 -9.61
CA ALA A 54 -3.62 7.89 -9.39
C ALA A 54 -2.72 8.44 -10.50
N LYS A 55 -1.67 7.70 -10.88
CA LYS A 55 -0.80 8.03 -12.01
C LYS A 55 -1.60 8.25 -13.30
N GLN A 56 -2.49 7.31 -13.66
CA GLN A 56 -3.30 7.42 -14.87
C GLN A 56 -4.13 8.71 -14.89
N ALA A 57 -4.69 9.11 -13.75
CA ALA A 57 -5.50 10.32 -13.63
C ALA A 57 -4.72 11.63 -13.79
N ILE A 58 -3.40 11.62 -13.56
CA ILE A 58 -2.55 12.83 -13.59
C ILE A 58 -1.45 12.77 -14.66
N THR A 59 -1.57 11.87 -15.63
CA THR A 59 -0.56 11.68 -16.70
C THR A 59 -0.27 12.97 -17.46
N ASP A 60 -1.29 13.82 -17.64
CA ASP A 60 -1.20 15.07 -18.38
C ASP A 60 -0.78 16.27 -17.52
N LEU A 61 -0.40 16.05 -16.26
CA LEU A 61 0.06 17.09 -15.36
C LEU A 61 1.35 17.74 -15.90
N LYS A 62 1.34 19.06 -16.01
CA LYS A 62 2.48 19.87 -16.44
C LYS A 62 2.86 20.86 -15.35
N GLY A 63 4.15 20.98 -15.10
CA GLY A 63 4.72 22.03 -14.26
C GLY A 63 5.02 23.29 -15.09
N ASP A 64 5.25 24.39 -14.37
CA ASP A 64 5.54 25.71 -14.92
C ASP A 64 6.96 25.79 -15.52
N THR A 65 7.87 24.94 -15.05
CA THR A 65 9.26 24.91 -15.51
C THR A 65 9.65 23.54 -16.08
N PRO A 66 10.67 23.47 -16.95
CA PRO A 66 11.24 22.20 -17.41
C PRO A 66 11.69 21.27 -16.27
N ASP A 67 12.26 21.84 -15.19
CA ASP A 67 12.71 21.07 -14.03
C ASP A 67 11.55 20.46 -13.25
N GLN A 68 10.45 21.19 -13.10
CA GLN A 68 9.22 20.65 -12.49
C GLN A 68 8.65 19.50 -13.34
N ASN A 69 8.66 19.65 -14.67
CA ASN A 69 8.22 18.59 -15.57
C ASN A 69 9.11 17.33 -15.47
N ALA A 70 10.42 17.49 -15.27
CA ALA A 70 11.32 16.37 -15.00
C ALA A 70 10.99 15.71 -13.63
N GLY A 71 10.74 16.52 -12.59
CA GLY A 71 10.33 16.04 -11.27
C GLY A 71 9.02 15.25 -11.30
N ILE A 72 7.99 15.76 -12.00
CA ILE A 72 6.72 15.06 -12.20
C ILE A 72 6.96 13.70 -12.84
N LYS A 73 7.74 13.64 -13.93
CA LYS A 73 8.06 12.37 -14.60
C LYS A 73 8.77 11.36 -13.68
N LEU A 74 9.66 11.83 -12.80
CA LEU A 74 10.34 10.97 -11.82
C LEU A 74 9.35 10.37 -10.82
N ILE A 75 8.45 11.17 -10.26
CA ILE A 75 7.42 10.68 -9.33
C ILE A 75 6.48 9.72 -10.04
N LEU A 76 6.01 10.03 -11.26
CA LEU A 76 5.16 9.14 -12.05
C LEU A 76 5.83 7.80 -12.37
N ARG A 77 7.16 7.73 -12.38
CA ARG A 77 7.89 6.46 -12.48
C ARG A 77 7.96 5.75 -11.13
N ALA A 78 8.32 6.47 -10.07
CA ALA A 78 8.50 5.91 -8.73
C ALA A 78 7.22 5.28 -8.16
N VAL A 79 6.05 5.83 -8.48
CA VAL A 79 4.75 5.30 -8.01
C VAL A 79 4.41 3.90 -8.56
N GLU A 80 5.09 3.44 -9.62
CA GLU A 80 4.92 2.05 -10.11
C GLU A 80 5.72 1.02 -9.31
N GLU A 81 6.79 1.46 -8.62
CA GLU A 81 7.75 0.57 -7.97
C GLU A 81 7.15 -0.36 -6.91
N PRO A 82 6.13 0.04 -6.12
CA PRO A 82 5.51 -0.87 -5.16
C PRO A 82 4.91 -2.12 -5.82
N LEU A 83 4.17 -1.98 -6.94
CA LEU A 83 3.65 -3.14 -7.66
C LEU A 83 4.79 -3.95 -8.27
N ARG A 84 5.76 -3.28 -8.91
CA ARG A 84 6.93 -3.95 -9.54
C ARG A 84 7.70 -4.80 -8.53
N THR A 85 7.93 -4.28 -7.34
CA THR A 85 8.63 -4.98 -6.26
C THR A 85 7.86 -6.21 -5.80
N ILE A 86 6.54 -6.10 -5.60
CA ILE A 86 5.68 -7.23 -5.23
C ILE A 86 5.74 -8.33 -6.29
N VAL A 87 5.60 -7.97 -7.57
CA VAL A 87 5.64 -8.93 -8.69
C VAL A 87 7.01 -9.60 -8.81
N THR A 88 8.09 -8.83 -8.64
CA THR A 88 9.46 -9.35 -8.68
C THR A 88 9.73 -10.33 -7.54
N ASN A 89 9.23 -10.04 -6.33
CA ASN A 89 9.31 -10.95 -5.19
C ASN A 89 8.51 -12.24 -5.42
N ALA A 90 7.47 -12.22 -6.26
CA ALA A 90 6.73 -13.39 -6.71
C ALA A 90 7.42 -14.16 -7.86
N GLY A 91 8.55 -13.65 -8.39
CA GLY A 91 9.30 -14.29 -9.47
C GLY A 91 8.75 -14.04 -10.88
N GLU A 92 7.80 -13.11 -11.03
CA GLU A 92 7.16 -12.78 -12.31
C GLU A 92 7.75 -11.54 -12.97
N GLU A 93 7.44 -11.33 -14.24
CA GLU A 93 7.91 -10.18 -14.99
C GLU A 93 7.07 -8.93 -14.68
N ALA A 94 7.63 -8.05 -13.83
CA ALA A 94 7.00 -6.81 -13.38
C ALA A 94 6.41 -5.94 -14.51
N SER A 95 7.09 -5.85 -15.66
CA SER A 95 6.64 -5.04 -16.78
C SER A 95 5.36 -5.58 -17.44
N VAL A 96 5.21 -6.91 -17.54
CA VAL A 96 4.02 -7.56 -18.10
C VAL A 96 2.82 -7.35 -17.18
N VAL A 97 3.03 -7.53 -15.88
CA VAL A 97 1.96 -7.36 -14.88
C VAL A 97 1.52 -5.90 -14.77
N VAL A 98 2.46 -4.94 -14.69
CA VAL A 98 2.13 -3.50 -14.66
C VAL A 98 1.32 -3.12 -15.90
N ASN A 99 1.74 -3.54 -17.09
CA ASN A 99 1.01 -3.24 -18.33
C ASN A 99 -0.40 -3.84 -18.33
N THR A 100 -0.55 -5.08 -17.87
CA THR A 100 -1.86 -5.75 -17.74
C THR A 100 -2.77 -5.00 -16.77
N VAL A 101 -2.25 -4.61 -15.60
CA VAL A 101 -3.00 -3.81 -14.62
C VAL A 101 -3.39 -2.45 -15.19
N LEU A 102 -2.51 -1.77 -15.93
CA LEU A 102 -2.82 -0.48 -16.57
C LEU A 102 -3.94 -0.58 -17.61
N GLN A 103 -4.06 -1.69 -18.33
CA GLN A 103 -5.16 -1.93 -19.29
C GLN A 103 -6.51 -2.18 -18.61
N GLY A 104 -6.49 -2.70 -17.38
CA GLY A 104 -7.69 -2.86 -16.56
C GLY A 104 -8.25 -1.55 -16.00
N LYS A 105 -9.40 -1.63 -15.33
CA LYS A 105 -10.12 -0.48 -14.76
C LYS A 105 -10.49 -0.71 -13.30
N GLY A 106 -10.68 0.40 -12.57
CA GLY A 106 -11.07 0.37 -11.16
C GLY A 106 -10.09 -0.45 -10.31
N ASN A 107 -10.64 -1.39 -9.55
CA ASN A 107 -9.89 -2.24 -8.61
C ASN A 107 -9.23 -3.47 -9.27
N TYR A 108 -9.28 -3.58 -10.60
CA TYR A 108 -8.55 -4.63 -11.30
C TYR A 108 -7.05 -4.50 -11.01
N GLY A 109 -6.43 -5.60 -10.62
CA GLY A 109 -5.07 -5.65 -10.10
C GLY A 109 -4.47 -7.03 -10.20
N TYR A 110 -3.31 -7.21 -9.57
CA TYR A 110 -2.58 -8.47 -9.52
C TYR A 110 -2.55 -8.99 -8.09
N ASN A 111 -2.87 -10.27 -7.90
CA ASN A 111 -2.72 -10.96 -6.63
C ASN A 111 -1.45 -11.82 -6.71
N ALA A 112 -0.45 -11.50 -5.89
CA ALA A 112 0.88 -12.12 -5.93
C ALA A 112 1.01 -13.40 -5.07
N ALA A 113 -0.11 -13.87 -4.51
CA ALA A 113 -0.19 -15.01 -3.59
C ALA A 113 -1.04 -16.13 -4.18
#